data_AF-A0A410WZX7-F1
#
_entry.id   AF-A0A410WZX7-F1
#
_cell.length_a   1.000
_cell.length_b   1.000
_cell.length_c   1.000
_cell.angle_alpha   90.00
_cell.angle_beta   90.00
_cell.angle_gamma   90.00
#
_symmetry.space_group_name_H-M   'P 1'
#
loop_
_entity.id
_entity.type
_entity.pdbx_description
1 polymer ?
#
loop_
_entity_poly.entity_id
_entity_poly.type
_entity_poly.pdbx_seq_one_letter_code
_entity_poly.pdbx_strand_id
1 'polypeptide(L)'
;MTIRLPYQGMIKMLAAGAIMLMLSIAMLLLLENKASAHGYVSNPSSRAALCASGVNKNCGLIIYEPYSLEALKGFPAAGPADGKIASANGLFAPLDEQSSTRWTKVNLSPGPTTFNWTLKVPHATAAWKYYITKQDWNPNAPLSRASFDLTPFCNVPYKGQPSGSYSDTCNVPSRTGYQVILAVWEISDTANAFYNVIDVNFGGSPGTPDTTAPTAPAGLTASNVAATSATVSWTASSDNVGVAGYRIYNGSTQIGTTSGALSYNLTGLTANTAYAITVKAVDAAGNVSAASNTVNFTTIAGTTYPAWNASTAYTGGSKVTYNGVNYEAKWWTQGETPGSNSSVWKVIP
;
A
#
# COMPACT_ATOMS: atom_id res chain seq x y z
N MET A 1 12.56 -71.13 -39.61
CA MET A 1 11.16 -71.21 -39.17
C MET A 1 10.51 -69.86 -39.45
N THR A 2 9.79 -69.74 -40.56
CA THR A 2 9.20 -68.47 -41.02
C THR A 2 7.79 -68.37 -40.45
N ILE A 3 7.60 -67.59 -39.39
CA ILE A 3 6.29 -67.41 -38.77
C ILE A 3 5.44 -66.50 -39.68
N ARG A 4 4.51 -67.09 -40.44
CA ARG A 4 3.47 -66.35 -41.17
C ARG A 4 2.25 -66.20 -40.27
N LEU A 5 2.04 -65.00 -39.73
CA LEU A 5 0.78 -64.67 -39.07
C LEU A 5 -0.34 -64.62 -40.14
N PRO A 6 -1.51 -65.23 -39.90
CA PRO A 6 -2.64 -65.14 -40.83
C PRO A 6 -3.08 -63.68 -40.96
N TYR A 7 -3.40 -63.26 -42.18
CA TYR A 7 -3.75 -61.87 -42.55
C TYR A 7 -4.78 -61.23 -41.59
N GLN A 8 -5.76 -62.01 -41.12
CA GLN A 8 -6.74 -61.55 -40.14
C GLN A 8 -6.16 -61.27 -38.74
N GLY A 9 -5.15 -62.03 -38.30
CA GLY A 9 -4.44 -61.79 -37.05
C GLY A 9 -3.63 -60.48 -37.10
N MET A 10 -3.01 -60.21 -38.26
CA MET A 10 -2.24 -58.98 -38.47
C MET A 10 -3.14 -57.73 -38.51
N ILE A 11 -4.31 -57.80 -39.14
CA ILE A 11 -5.31 -56.72 -39.14
C ILE A 11 -5.83 -56.44 -37.72
N LYS A 12 -6.14 -57.47 -36.94
CA LYS A 12 -6.58 -57.30 -35.55
C LYS A 12 -5.50 -56.67 -34.67
N MET A 13 -4.23 -57.05 -34.86
CA MET A 13 -3.10 -56.45 -34.15
C MET A 13 -2.90 -54.98 -34.52
N LEU A 14 -2.98 -54.64 -35.81
CA LEU A 14 -2.86 -53.26 -36.30
C LEU A 14 -4.03 -52.39 -35.81
N ALA A 15 -5.26 -52.92 -35.82
CA ALA A 15 -6.43 -52.22 -35.29
C ALA A 15 -6.34 -51.99 -33.78
N ALA A 16 -5.90 -52.99 -33.01
CA ALA A 16 -5.68 -52.84 -31.57
C ALA A 16 -4.56 -51.83 -31.26
N GLY A 17 -3.47 -51.86 -32.03
CA GLY A 17 -2.38 -50.89 -31.92
C GLY A 17 -2.82 -49.46 -32.25
N ALA A 18 -3.64 -49.29 -33.29
CA ALA A 18 -4.19 -47.99 -33.67
C ALA A 18 -5.18 -47.44 -32.63
N ILE A 19 -6.03 -48.29 -32.03
CA ILE A 19 -6.94 -47.89 -30.96
C ILE A 19 -6.17 -47.47 -29.70
N MET A 20 -5.14 -48.24 -29.32
CA MET A 20 -4.27 -47.90 -28.19
C MET A 20 -3.48 -46.60 -28.44
N LEU A 21 -3.02 -46.38 -29.68
CA LEU A 21 -2.35 -45.13 -30.06
C LEU A 21 -3.31 -43.94 -30.10
N MET A 22 -4.56 -44.12 -30.54
CA MET A 22 -5.56 -43.06 -30.48
C MET A 22 -5.99 -42.75 -29.04
N LEU A 23 -6.10 -43.76 -28.18
CA LEU A 23 -6.35 -43.57 -26.75
C LEU A 23 -5.18 -42.85 -26.06
N SER A 24 -3.93 -43.17 -26.40
CA SER A 24 -2.77 -42.48 -25.82
C SER A 24 -2.65 -41.05 -26.35
N ILE A 25 -2.88 -40.80 -27.64
CA ILE A 25 -2.92 -39.43 -28.20
C ILE A 25 -4.09 -38.63 -27.61
N ALA A 26 -5.27 -39.24 -27.43
CA ALA A 26 -6.39 -38.60 -26.75
C ALA A 26 -6.06 -38.28 -25.28
N MET A 27 -5.34 -39.17 -24.58
CA MET A 27 -4.89 -38.94 -23.20
C MET A 27 -3.79 -37.85 -23.11
N LEU A 28 -2.96 -37.72 -24.15
CA LEU A 28 -2.01 -36.60 -24.31
C LEU A 28 -2.70 -35.27 -24.67
N LEU A 29 -3.83 -35.30 -25.36
CA LEU A 29 -4.66 -34.11 -25.64
C LEU A 29 -5.55 -33.72 -24.44
N LEU A 30 -5.79 -34.65 -23.49
CA LEU A 30 -6.50 -34.41 -22.22
C LEU A 30 -5.56 -33.93 -21.10
N LEU A 31 -4.24 -33.91 -21.33
CA LEU A 31 -3.31 -33.10 -20.54
C LEU A 31 -3.49 -31.64 -20.99
N GLU A 32 -4.62 -31.04 -20.62
CA GLU A 32 -4.74 -29.58 -20.60
C GLU A 32 -3.51 -29.05 -19.86
N ASN A 33 -2.75 -28.17 -20.51
CA ASN A 33 -1.60 -27.52 -19.89
C ASN A 33 -2.08 -26.79 -18.63
N LYS A 34 -1.99 -27.45 -17.48
CA LYS A 34 -2.23 -26.83 -16.18
C LYS A 34 -1.03 -25.93 -15.89
N ALA A 35 -0.98 -24.80 -16.58
CA ALA A 35 -0.12 -23.69 -16.23
C ALA A 35 -0.62 -23.17 -14.87
N SER A 36 0.05 -23.59 -13.81
CA SER A 36 -0.37 -23.30 -12.45
C SER A 36 0.13 -21.92 -12.04
N ALA A 37 -0.80 -20.97 -12.03
CA ALA A 37 -0.59 -19.65 -11.49
C ALA A 37 -0.49 -19.68 -9.98
N HIS A 38 0.24 -18.73 -9.41
CA HIS A 38 0.39 -18.66 -7.96
C HIS A 38 0.67 -17.22 -7.55
N GLY A 39 -0.20 -16.68 -6.71
CA GLY A 39 -0.08 -15.32 -6.20
C GLY A 39 -1.03 -15.01 -5.04
N TYR A 40 -0.68 -13.99 -4.26
CA TYR A 40 -1.48 -13.54 -3.13
C TYR A 40 -1.39 -12.02 -2.96
N VAL A 41 -2.38 -11.43 -2.28
CA VAL A 41 -2.35 -10.00 -1.93
C VAL A 41 -1.45 -9.80 -0.72
N SER A 42 -0.32 -9.13 -0.91
CA SER A 42 0.66 -8.83 0.13
C SER A 42 0.32 -7.56 0.91
N ASN A 43 -0.38 -6.60 0.29
CA ASN A 43 -0.84 -5.38 0.96
C ASN A 43 -2.15 -4.83 0.34
N PRO A 44 -3.16 -4.43 1.13
CA PRO A 44 -3.34 -4.83 2.53
C PRO A 44 -3.32 -6.36 2.64
N SER A 45 -2.62 -6.90 3.63
CA SER A 45 -2.28 -8.32 3.68
C SER A 45 -3.54 -9.20 3.71
N SER A 46 -3.64 -10.16 2.79
CA SER A 46 -4.76 -11.10 2.76
C SER A 46 -4.79 -12.01 3.99
N ARG A 47 -5.94 -12.64 4.24
CA ARG A 47 -6.13 -13.65 5.28
C ARG A 47 -5.07 -14.74 5.20
N ALA A 48 -4.79 -15.22 3.99
CA ALA A 48 -3.76 -16.24 3.72
C ALA A 48 -2.34 -15.72 3.95
N ALA A 49 -2.04 -14.47 3.54
CA ALA A 49 -0.75 -13.85 3.83
C ALA A 49 -0.51 -13.70 5.33
N LEU A 50 -1.53 -13.29 6.09
CA LEU A 50 -1.49 -13.20 7.55
C LEU A 50 -1.39 -14.57 8.23
N CYS A 51 -1.89 -15.64 7.61
CA CYS A 51 -1.65 -17.01 8.06
C CYS A 51 -0.19 -17.41 7.86
N ALA A 52 0.38 -17.15 6.69
CA ALA A 52 1.79 -17.46 6.38
C ALA A 52 2.78 -16.66 7.25
N SER A 53 2.45 -15.42 7.63
CA SER A 53 3.26 -14.63 8.58
C SER A 53 3.05 -15.01 10.04
N GLY A 54 2.13 -15.94 10.33
CA GLY A 54 1.82 -16.40 11.68
C GLY A 54 0.99 -15.42 12.51
N VAL A 55 0.43 -14.37 11.92
CA VAL A 55 -0.50 -13.44 12.60
C VAL A 55 -1.84 -14.14 12.85
N ASN A 56 -2.45 -14.68 11.79
CA ASN A 56 -3.61 -15.54 11.92
C ASN A 56 -3.17 -16.94 12.37
N LYS A 57 -3.92 -17.52 13.31
CA LYS A 57 -3.64 -18.85 13.87
C LYS A 57 -4.61 -19.89 13.33
N ASN A 58 -4.25 -21.16 13.47
CA ASN A 58 -5.07 -22.31 13.10
C ASN A 58 -5.52 -22.28 11.64
N CYS A 59 -4.61 -21.98 10.71
CA CYS A 59 -4.93 -21.83 9.29
C CYS A 59 -4.76 -23.12 8.46
N GLY A 60 -4.26 -24.20 9.05
CA GLY A 60 -3.93 -25.42 8.32
C GLY A 60 -2.76 -25.23 7.34
N LEU A 61 -2.80 -25.94 6.21
CA LEU A 61 -1.66 -26.03 5.28
C LEU A 61 -1.37 -24.73 4.50
N ILE A 62 -2.31 -23.79 4.44
CA ILE A 62 -2.13 -22.54 3.68
C ILE A 62 -0.95 -21.69 4.19
N ILE A 63 -0.49 -21.92 5.43
CA ILE A 63 0.68 -21.23 6.00
C ILE A 63 1.95 -21.44 5.16
N TYR A 64 2.04 -22.55 4.42
CA TYR A 64 3.21 -22.87 3.58
C TYR A 64 3.09 -22.31 2.16
N GLU A 65 1.87 -22.00 1.72
CA GLU A 65 1.59 -21.69 0.32
C GLU A 65 0.42 -20.69 0.17
N PRO A 66 0.55 -19.45 0.69
CA PRO A 66 -0.52 -18.45 0.63
C PRO A 66 -0.91 -18.06 -0.81
N TYR A 67 -0.08 -18.44 -1.79
CA TYR A 67 -0.23 -18.18 -3.21
C TYR A 67 -1.07 -19.22 -3.98
N SER A 68 -1.59 -20.28 -3.33
CA SER A 68 -2.22 -21.43 -4.00
C SER A 68 -3.76 -21.46 -3.96
N LEU A 69 -4.42 -20.33 -3.68
CA LEU A 69 -5.89 -20.25 -3.60
C LEU A 69 -6.57 -20.21 -4.99
N GLU A 70 -6.46 -21.30 -5.73
CA GLU A 70 -6.92 -21.45 -7.11
C GLU A 70 -8.29 -22.14 -7.22
N ALA A 71 -9.19 -21.58 -8.03
CA ALA A 71 -10.45 -22.24 -8.42
C ALA A 71 -10.87 -21.81 -9.84
N LEU A 72 -11.97 -22.35 -10.35
CA LEU A 72 -12.58 -21.87 -11.61
C LEU A 72 -12.82 -20.35 -11.56
N LYS A 73 -12.66 -19.66 -12.69
CA LYS A 73 -12.95 -18.23 -12.85
C LYS A 73 -14.45 -17.98 -13.10
N GLY A 74 -14.83 -16.71 -13.24
CA GLY A 74 -16.20 -16.31 -13.56
C GLY A 74 -17.07 -15.99 -12.35
N PHE A 75 -16.48 -15.78 -11.17
CA PHE A 75 -17.20 -15.21 -10.04
C PHE A 75 -17.85 -13.87 -10.44
N PRO A 76 -19.13 -13.63 -10.10
CA PRO A 76 -19.97 -14.43 -9.19
C PRO A 76 -20.86 -15.50 -9.85
N ALA A 77 -21.01 -15.51 -11.18
CA ALA A 77 -21.88 -16.48 -11.86
C ALA A 77 -21.35 -17.93 -11.79
N ALA A 78 -20.03 -18.07 -11.68
CA ALA A 78 -19.30 -19.33 -11.50
C ALA A 78 -18.27 -19.18 -10.37
N GLY A 79 -17.20 -19.98 -10.39
CA GLY A 79 -16.14 -19.97 -9.39
C GLY A 79 -16.46 -20.75 -8.12
N PRO A 80 -15.78 -20.45 -6.99
CA PRO A 80 -15.96 -21.16 -5.73
C PRO A 80 -17.42 -21.21 -5.27
N ALA A 81 -17.82 -22.30 -4.63
CA ALA A 81 -19.16 -22.44 -4.06
C ALA A 81 -19.33 -21.49 -2.86
N ASP A 82 -20.57 -21.17 -2.54
CA ASP A 82 -20.88 -20.45 -1.29
C ASP A 82 -20.39 -21.26 -0.08
N GLY A 83 -19.82 -20.56 0.90
CA GLY A 83 -19.13 -21.17 2.05
C GLY A 83 -17.73 -21.72 1.73
N LYS A 84 -17.27 -21.59 0.49
CA LYS A 84 -15.95 -22.06 0.01
C LYS A 84 -15.15 -20.99 -0.75
N ILE A 85 -15.59 -19.73 -0.64
CA ILE A 85 -14.97 -18.60 -1.34
C ILE A 85 -13.55 -18.35 -0.83
N ALA A 86 -13.34 -18.39 0.49
CA ALA A 86 -12.04 -18.07 1.09
C ALA A 86 -11.00 -19.17 0.87
N SER A 87 -11.41 -20.44 0.84
CA SER A 87 -10.54 -21.58 0.51
C SER A 87 -10.41 -21.84 -0.99
N ALA A 88 -11.12 -21.09 -1.83
CA ALA A 88 -11.21 -21.31 -3.28
C ALA A 88 -11.67 -22.74 -3.65
N ASN A 89 -12.69 -23.29 -2.98
CA ASN A 89 -13.10 -24.71 -3.11
C ASN A 89 -11.98 -25.75 -2.84
N GLY A 90 -10.81 -25.32 -2.35
CA GLY A 90 -9.61 -26.13 -2.26
C GLY A 90 -9.43 -26.87 -0.93
N LEU A 91 -8.22 -27.35 -0.70
CA LEU A 91 -7.82 -28.10 0.50
C LEU A 91 -7.67 -27.21 1.76
N PHE A 92 -7.85 -25.90 1.63
CA PHE A 92 -7.58 -24.90 2.67
C PHE A 92 -8.83 -24.56 3.50
N ALA A 93 -9.60 -25.59 3.87
CA ALA A 93 -10.89 -25.45 4.56
C ALA A 93 -10.89 -24.55 5.81
N PRO A 94 -9.82 -24.47 6.64
CA PRO A 94 -9.80 -23.55 7.79
C PRO A 94 -10.00 -22.07 7.42
N LEU A 95 -9.71 -21.67 6.18
CA LEU A 95 -9.96 -20.30 5.72
C LEU A 95 -11.45 -19.97 5.60
N ASP A 96 -12.32 -20.98 5.46
CA ASP A 96 -13.77 -20.80 5.34
C ASP A 96 -14.45 -20.58 6.70
N GLU A 97 -13.74 -20.79 7.81
CA GLU A 97 -14.24 -20.41 9.13
C GLU A 97 -14.53 -18.91 9.16
N GLN A 98 -15.69 -18.54 9.69
CA GLN A 98 -16.14 -17.15 9.66
C GLN A 98 -16.85 -16.80 10.97
N SER A 99 -16.22 -15.92 11.74
CA SER A 99 -16.83 -15.22 12.86
C SER A 99 -16.30 -13.79 12.93
N SER A 100 -17.04 -12.92 13.60
CA SER A 100 -16.63 -11.54 13.86
C SER A 100 -15.24 -11.43 14.52
N THR A 101 -14.78 -12.47 15.24
CA THR A 101 -13.52 -12.49 15.98
C THR A 101 -12.46 -13.44 15.40
N ARG A 102 -12.79 -14.24 14.39
CA ARG A 102 -11.91 -15.32 13.90
C ARG A 102 -10.61 -14.82 13.27
N TRP A 103 -10.67 -13.71 12.55
CA TRP A 103 -9.58 -13.22 11.72
C TRP A 103 -9.10 -11.84 12.16
N THR A 104 -7.79 -11.65 12.12
CA THR A 104 -7.14 -10.35 12.31
C THR A 104 -7.56 -9.42 11.18
N LYS A 105 -7.93 -8.19 11.52
CA LYS A 105 -8.38 -7.19 10.56
C LYS A 105 -7.28 -6.18 10.30
N VAL A 106 -7.07 -5.84 9.03
CA VAL A 106 -6.23 -4.73 8.62
C VAL A 106 -7.06 -3.45 8.68
N ASN A 107 -6.59 -2.42 9.36
CA ASN A 107 -7.29 -1.14 9.38
C ASN A 107 -7.26 -0.51 7.98
N LEU A 108 -8.42 -0.07 7.50
CA LEU A 108 -8.57 0.52 6.17
C LEU A 108 -9.50 1.73 6.22
N SER A 109 -9.17 2.77 5.45
CA SER A 109 -10.05 3.91 5.22
C SER A 109 -10.72 3.80 3.84
N PRO A 110 -11.95 4.32 3.66
CA PRO A 110 -12.55 4.43 2.33
C PRO A 110 -11.69 5.30 1.39
N GLY A 111 -11.88 5.11 0.08
CA GLY A 111 -11.19 5.88 -0.95
C GLY A 111 -9.98 5.17 -1.55
N PRO A 112 -9.03 5.91 -2.15
CA PRO A 112 -7.92 5.34 -2.89
C PRO A 112 -7.08 4.39 -2.01
N THR A 113 -7.06 3.12 -2.38
CA THR A 113 -6.25 2.08 -1.71
C THR A 113 -5.46 1.32 -2.78
N THR A 114 -4.16 1.19 -2.56
CA THR A 114 -3.29 0.39 -3.43
C THR A 114 -3.24 -1.07 -2.95
N PHE A 115 -3.65 -1.99 -3.82
CA PHE A 115 -3.58 -3.43 -3.62
C PHE A 115 -2.33 -3.97 -4.30
N ASN A 116 -1.40 -4.52 -3.52
CA ASN A 116 -0.17 -5.14 -3.99
C ASN A 116 -0.32 -6.66 -3.99
N TRP A 117 0.00 -7.27 -5.11
CA TRP A 117 0.08 -8.70 -5.31
C TRP A 117 1.54 -9.15 -5.44
N THR A 118 1.86 -10.23 -4.74
CA THR A 118 3.11 -10.99 -4.93
C THR A 118 2.80 -12.20 -5.78
N LEU A 119 3.46 -12.33 -6.94
CA LEU A 119 3.21 -13.38 -7.92
C LEU A 119 4.37 -14.37 -7.92
N LYS A 120 4.17 -15.50 -7.24
CA LYS A 120 5.16 -16.59 -7.16
C LYS A 120 5.40 -17.23 -8.52
N VAL A 121 4.33 -17.38 -9.30
CA VAL A 121 4.37 -17.80 -10.70
C VAL A 121 3.43 -16.86 -11.47
N PRO A 122 3.96 -15.84 -12.17
CA PRO A 122 3.15 -14.94 -12.99
C PRO A 122 2.59 -15.65 -14.23
N HIS A 123 1.38 -15.29 -14.66
CA HIS A 123 0.72 -15.86 -15.85
C HIS A 123 -0.05 -14.83 -16.65
N ALA A 124 -0.38 -15.18 -17.89
CA ALA A 124 -1.24 -14.35 -18.74
C ALA A 124 -2.53 -14.00 -18.01
N THR A 125 -2.76 -12.71 -17.79
CA THR A 125 -3.82 -12.22 -16.91
C THR A 125 -4.90 -11.54 -17.74
N ALA A 126 -6.16 -11.87 -17.43
CA ALA A 126 -7.33 -11.25 -18.05
C ALA A 126 -7.79 -10.01 -17.27
N ALA A 127 -7.88 -10.10 -15.94
CA ALA A 127 -8.33 -9.00 -15.10
C ALA A 127 -7.99 -9.20 -13.62
N TRP A 128 -8.02 -8.10 -12.87
CA TRP A 128 -8.06 -8.07 -11.42
C TRP A 128 -9.38 -7.46 -10.98
N LYS A 129 -10.14 -8.16 -10.13
CA LYS A 129 -11.45 -7.72 -9.66
C LYS A 129 -11.48 -7.66 -8.15
N TYR A 130 -12.12 -6.64 -7.60
CA TYR A 130 -12.25 -6.44 -6.17
C TYR A 130 -13.72 -6.25 -5.80
N TYR A 131 -14.19 -7.10 -4.90
CA TYR A 131 -15.54 -7.07 -4.33
C TYR A 131 -15.44 -6.76 -2.85
N ILE A 132 -16.50 -6.23 -2.26
CA ILE A 132 -16.58 -5.95 -0.83
C ILE A 132 -17.90 -6.46 -0.28
N THR A 133 -17.91 -6.87 0.97
CA THR A 133 -19.13 -7.23 1.67
C THR A 133 -20.13 -6.08 1.70
N LYS A 134 -21.41 -6.42 1.69
CA LYS A 134 -22.50 -5.47 1.93
C LYS A 134 -22.36 -4.89 3.33
N GLN A 135 -22.87 -3.69 3.55
CA GLN A 135 -22.80 -3.05 4.87
C GLN A 135 -23.48 -3.88 5.97
N ASP A 136 -24.55 -4.60 5.63
CA ASP A 136 -25.37 -5.44 6.52
C ASP A 136 -25.02 -6.94 6.46
N TRP A 137 -23.84 -7.29 5.93
CA TRP A 137 -23.40 -8.69 5.88
C TRP A 137 -23.31 -9.33 7.29
N ASN A 138 -23.55 -10.63 7.38
CA ASN A 138 -23.41 -11.37 8.64
C ASN A 138 -21.96 -11.86 8.83
N PRO A 139 -21.17 -11.31 9.76
CA PRO A 139 -19.77 -11.70 9.97
C PRO A 139 -19.60 -13.06 10.66
N ASN A 140 -20.70 -13.66 11.14
CA ASN A 140 -20.73 -14.95 11.83
C ASN A 140 -21.31 -16.09 10.97
N ALA A 141 -21.48 -15.87 9.66
CA ALA A 141 -21.88 -16.89 8.70
C ALA A 141 -20.79 -17.08 7.64
N PRO A 142 -20.61 -18.29 7.08
CA PRO A 142 -19.67 -18.52 5.98
C PRO A 142 -19.88 -17.54 4.82
N LEU A 143 -18.78 -17.08 4.21
CA LEU A 143 -18.83 -16.15 3.09
C LEU A 143 -19.58 -16.78 1.90
N SER A 144 -20.56 -16.05 1.38
CA SER A 144 -21.38 -16.45 0.24
C SER A 144 -21.55 -15.28 -0.71
N ARG A 145 -22.08 -15.52 -1.91
CA ARG A 145 -22.50 -14.44 -2.82
C ARG A 145 -23.46 -13.46 -2.16
N ALA A 146 -24.31 -13.91 -1.24
CA ALA A 146 -25.22 -13.04 -0.50
C ALA A 146 -24.49 -12.04 0.41
N SER A 147 -23.28 -12.37 0.86
CA SER A 147 -22.42 -11.53 1.70
C SER A 147 -21.84 -10.31 0.95
N PHE A 148 -21.67 -10.40 -0.38
CA PHE A 148 -20.95 -9.42 -1.19
C PHE A 148 -21.86 -8.54 -2.04
N ASP A 149 -21.42 -7.32 -2.31
CA ASP A 149 -21.85 -6.59 -3.49
C ASP A 149 -21.25 -7.28 -4.72
N LEU A 150 -22.12 -7.83 -5.56
CA LEU A 150 -21.72 -8.66 -6.71
C LEU A 150 -21.23 -7.86 -7.91
N THR A 151 -21.37 -6.54 -7.87
CA THR A 151 -20.67 -5.64 -8.78
C THR A 151 -19.31 -5.31 -8.16
N PRO A 152 -18.18 -5.65 -8.81
CA PRO A 152 -16.88 -5.31 -8.26
C PRO A 152 -16.74 -3.80 -8.18
N PHE A 153 -16.28 -3.27 -7.04
CA PHE A 153 -16.01 -1.84 -6.90
C PHE A 153 -14.77 -1.41 -7.72
N CYS A 154 -13.97 -2.38 -8.14
CA CYS A 154 -12.82 -2.18 -9.02
C CYS A 154 -12.66 -3.39 -9.94
N ASN A 155 -12.61 -3.15 -11.26
CA ASN A 155 -12.36 -4.16 -12.28
C ASN A 155 -11.29 -3.60 -13.22
N VAL A 156 -10.10 -4.18 -13.18
CA VAL A 156 -8.92 -3.73 -13.94
C VAL A 156 -8.60 -4.79 -14.99
N PRO A 157 -9.03 -4.59 -16.25
CA PRO A 157 -8.62 -5.45 -17.35
C PRO A 157 -7.10 -5.40 -17.53
N TYR A 158 -6.50 -6.55 -17.85
CA TYR A 158 -5.09 -6.67 -18.11
C TYR A 158 -4.86 -7.43 -19.42
N LYS A 159 -3.75 -7.15 -20.10
CA LYS A 159 -3.34 -7.86 -21.31
C LYS A 159 -1.87 -8.24 -21.21
N GLY A 160 -1.60 -9.54 -21.28
CA GLY A 160 -0.26 -10.10 -21.17
C GLY A 160 0.02 -10.70 -19.80
N GLN A 161 1.29 -10.93 -19.50
CA GLN A 161 1.74 -11.55 -18.25
C GLN A 161 2.45 -10.49 -17.38
N PRO A 162 2.01 -10.28 -16.13
CA PRO A 162 2.68 -9.38 -15.20
C PRO A 162 4.04 -9.93 -14.75
N SER A 163 4.84 -9.07 -14.11
CA SER A 163 6.10 -9.46 -13.48
C SER A 163 5.88 -10.23 -12.16
N GLY A 164 6.93 -10.51 -11.39
CA GLY A 164 6.84 -11.15 -10.06
C GLY A 164 6.02 -10.38 -9.00
N SER A 165 5.56 -9.17 -9.34
CA SER A 165 4.64 -8.37 -8.54
C SER A 165 3.71 -7.58 -9.44
N TYR A 166 2.56 -7.21 -8.89
CA TYR A 166 1.57 -6.37 -9.55
C TYR A 166 0.88 -5.47 -8.53
N SER A 167 0.47 -4.26 -8.92
CA SER A 167 -0.32 -3.40 -8.05
C SER A 167 -1.28 -2.51 -8.82
N ASP A 168 -2.42 -2.24 -8.19
CA ASP A 168 -3.43 -1.30 -8.67
C ASP A 168 -3.94 -0.45 -7.53
N THR A 169 -4.39 0.76 -7.84
CA THR A 169 -5.11 1.61 -6.89
C THR A 169 -6.59 1.63 -7.23
N CYS A 170 -7.42 1.25 -6.26
CA CYS A 170 -8.86 1.19 -6.39
C CYS A 170 -9.52 2.08 -5.34
N ASN A 171 -10.63 2.72 -5.69
CA ASN A 171 -11.43 3.50 -4.74
C ASN A 171 -12.33 2.57 -3.94
N VAL A 172 -11.93 2.27 -2.71
CA VAL A 172 -12.67 1.39 -1.81
C VAL A 172 -13.95 2.10 -1.35
N PRO A 173 -15.14 1.49 -1.50
CA PRO A 173 -16.39 2.10 -1.08
C PRO A 173 -16.43 2.42 0.42
N SER A 174 -17.20 3.44 0.79
CA SER A 174 -17.44 3.72 2.21
C SER A 174 -18.15 2.54 2.88
N ARG A 175 -17.54 2.02 3.94
CA ARG A 175 -18.07 1.00 4.83
C ARG A 175 -17.72 1.36 6.27
N THR A 176 -18.36 0.68 7.22
CA THR A 176 -18.01 0.73 8.63
C THR A 176 -17.84 -0.67 9.21
N GLY A 177 -17.11 -0.75 10.33
CA GLY A 177 -16.81 -1.97 11.06
C GLY A 177 -15.99 -2.99 10.27
N TYR A 178 -16.17 -4.25 10.68
CA TYR A 178 -15.55 -5.39 10.01
C TYR A 178 -16.20 -5.64 8.65
N GLN A 179 -15.37 -5.69 7.60
CA GLN A 179 -15.76 -6.07 6.25
C GLN A 179 -14.75 -7.06 5.68
N VAL A 180 -15.14 -7.74 4.60
CA VAL A 180 -14.24 -8.59 3.83
C VAL A 180 -14.16 -8.06 2.40
N ILE A 181 -12.95 -7.81 1.93
CA ILE A 181 -12.66 -7.56 0.52
C ILE A 181 -12.28 -8.88 -0.13
N LEU A 182 -12.88 -9.21 -1.26
CA LEU A 182 -12.51 -10.34 -2.10
C LEU A 182 -11.74 -9.81 -3.32
N ALA A 183 -10.46 -10.11 -3.39
CA ALA A 183 -9.60 -9.85 -4.53
C ALA A 183 -9.51 -11.10 -5.41
N VAL A 184 -9.83 -10.96 -6.70
CA VAL A 184 -9.88 -12.04 -7.68
C VAL A 184 -8.91 -11.73 -8.82
N TRP A 185 -7.96 -12.62 -9.06
CA TRP A 185 -7.06 -12.59 -10.20
C TRP A 185 -7.54 -13.57 -11.27
N GLU A 186 -8.05 -13.08 -12.40
CA GLU A 186 -8.52 -13.94 -13.49
C GLU A 186 -7.40 -14.25 -14.49
N ILE A 187 -7.14 -15.53 -14.71
CA ILE A 187 -6.15 -16.01 -15.67
C ILE A 187 -6.77 -16.05 -17.06
N SER A 188 -6.01 -15.57 -18.06
CA SER A 188 -6.49 -15.41 -19.43
C SER A 188 -6.55 -16.73 -20.17
N ASP A 189 -5.54 -17.57 -20.02
CA ASP A 189 -5.28 -18.77 -20.82
C ASP A 189 -5.66 -20.08 -20.11
N THR A 190 -6.19 -20.01 -18.88
CA THR A 190 -6.75 -21.16 -18.16
C THR A 190 -8.21 -20.91 -17.75
N ALA A 191 -8.90 -21.95 -17.28
CA ALA A 191 -10.24 -21.82 -16.73
C ALA A 191 -10.27 -21.22 -15.30
N ASN A 192 -9.11 -20.90 -14.72
CA ASN A 192 -8.98 -20.64 -13.29
C ASN A 192 -8.78 -19.16 -12.94
N ALA A 193 -8.93 -18.86 -11.66
CA ALA A 193 -8.67 -17.59 -11.00
C ALA A 193 -8.15 -17.82 -9.58
N PHE A 194 -7.51 -16.81 -9.00
CA PHE A 194 -7.01 -16.84 -7.63
C PHE A 194 -7.87 -15.95 -6.74
N TYR A 195 -8.26 -16.48 -5.59
CA TYR A 195 -9.22 -15.84 -4.67
C TYR A 195 -8.53 -15.51 -3.36
N ASN A 196 -8.37 -14.22 -3.08
CA ASN A 196 -7.76 -13.74 -1.83
C ASN A 196 -8.78 -12.89 -1.07
N VAL A 197 -9.19 -13.36 0.12
CA VAL A 197 -9.99 -12.54 1.04
C VAL A 197 -9.08 -11.71 1.94
N ILE A 198 -9.51 -10.48 2.23
CA ILE A 198 -8.79 -9.52 3.07
C ILE A 198 -9.78 -9.07 4.15
N ASP A 199 -9.47 -9.41 5.39
CA ASP A 199 -10.24 -8.98 6.56
C ASP A 199 -9.86 -7.54 6.90
N VAL A 200 -10.82 -6.62 6.78
CA VAL A 200 -10.56 -5.19 6.97
C VAL A 200 -11.47 -4.60 8.03
N ASN A 201 -10.95 -3.60 8.74
CA ASN A 201 -11.71 -2.82 9.70
C ASN A 201 -11.75 -1.37 9.24
N PHE A 202 -12.93 -0.93 8.81
CA PHE A 202 -13.24 0.47 8.58
C PHE A 202 -13.74 1.01 9.91
N GLY A 203 -12.91 1.69 10.70
CA GLY A 203 -13.29 2.02 12.07
C GLY A 203 -14.66 2.71 12.19
N GLY A 204 -15.38 2.36 13.26
CA GLY A 204 -16.75 2.81 13.55
C GLY A 204 -17.67 1.67 13.97
N SER A 205 -18.28 1.78 15.16
CA SER A 205 -19.40 0.93 15.59
C SER A 205 -20.68 1.33 14.81
N PRO A 206 -21.67 0.44 14.59
CA PRO A 206 -22.78 0.73 13.69
C PRO A 206 -23.69 1.82 14.27
N GLY A 207 -23.87 2.92 13.53
CA GLY A 207 -25.00 3.86 13.72
C GLY A 207 -24.70 5.26 14.26
N THR A 208 -23.46 5.58 14.63
CA THR A 208 -23.08 6.95 15.01
C THR A 208 -21.89 7.40 14.18
N PRO A 209 -21.93 8.57 13.51
CA PRO A 209 -20.72 9.22 13.02
C PRO A 209 -19.68 9.19 14.12
N ASP A 210 -18.44 8.86 13.82
CA ASP A 210 -17.38 9.02 14.81
C ASP A 210 -17.26 10.52 15.10
N THR A 211 -17.70 10.91 16.29
CA THR A 211 -17.64 12.28 16.79
C THR A 211 -16.56 12.45 17.85
N THR A 212 -15.84 11.38 18.16
CA THR A 212 -14.80 11.41 19.19
C THR A 212 -13.53 11.91 18.54
N ALA A 213 -13.01 13.04 19.02
CA ALA A 213 -11.73 13.51 18.55
C ALA A 213 -10.58 12.67 19.16
N PRO A 214 -9.46 12.52 18.44
CA PRO A 214 -8.26 11.92 19.01
C PRO A 214 -7.79 12.63 20.27
N THR A 215 -6.95 11.96 21.06
CA THR A 215 -6.24 12.62 22.17
C THR A 215 -5.28 13.70 21.65
N ALA A 216 -5.06 14.76 22.44
CA ALA A 216 -4.07 15.78 22.10
C ALA A 216 -2.66 15.15 22.00
N PRO A 217 -1.86 15.46 20.97
CA PRO A 217 -0.47 15.00 20.91
C PRO A 217 0.30 15.51 22.12
N ALA A 218 1.16 14.68 22.71
CA ALA A 218 1.96 15.04 23.88
C ALA A 218 3.46 15.11 23.54
N GLY A 219 4.25 15.74 24.42
CA GLY A 219 5.70 15.76 24.29
C GLY A 219 6.20 16.48 23.04
N LEU A 220 5.47 17.50 22.57
CA LEU A 220 5.92 18.31 21.43
C LEU A 220 7.23 19.02 21.80
N THR A 221 8.26 18.81 20.99
CA THR A 221 9.61 19.36 21.13
C THR A 221 10.10 19.91 19.81
N ALA A 222 11.08 20.81 19.87
CA ALA A 222 11.76 21.38 18.72
C ALA A 222 13.26 21.06 18.80
N SER A 223 13.87 20.75 17.67
CA SER A 223 15.28 20.43 17.50
C SER A 223 15.77 20.94 16.15
N ASN A 224 17.09 20.86 15.90
CA ASN A 224 17.71 21.28 14.63
C ASN A 224 17.28 22.70 14.21
N VAL A 225 17.15 23.62 15.17
CA VAL A 225 16.74 25.00 14.92
C VAL A 225 17.86 25.70 14.16
N ALA A 226 17.58 26.12 12.94
CA ALA A 226 18.48 26.86 12.06
C ALA A 226 17.92 28.27 11.80
N ALA A 227 18.55 29.02 10.90
CA ALA A 227 18.09 30.35 10.52
C ALA A 227 16.74 30.33 9.78
N THR A 228 16.46 29.29 8.99
CA THR A 228 15.27 29.20 8.14
C THR A 228 14.50 27.88 8.26
N SER A 229 14.86 27.03 9.22
CA SER A 229 14.21 25.75 9.47
C SER A 229 14.27 25.33 10.93
N ALA A 230 13.41 24.38 11.31
CA ALA A 230 13.46 23.68 12.58
C ALA A 230 12.70 22.34 12.45
N THR A 231 13.09 21.32 13.20
CA THR A 231 12.35 20.06 13.25
C THR A 231 11.51 20.01 14.52
N VAL A 232 10.22 19.71 14.38
CA VAL A 232 9.33 19.44 15.52
C VAL A 232 8.97 17.97 15.58
N SER A 233 8.86 17.42 16.79
CA SER A 233 8.52 16.01 17.04
C SER A 233 7.63 15.85 18.26
N TRP A 234 6.73 14.88 18.24
CA TRP A 234 5.75 14.64 19.30
C TRP A 234 5.49 13.15 19.50
N THR A 235 4.77 12.81 20.56
CA THR A 235 4.31 11.45 20.86
C THR A 235 2.96 11.20 20.20
N ALA A 236 2.74 9.96 19.75
CA ALA A 236 1.52 9.57 19.06
C ALA A 236 0.27 9.78 19.93
N SER A 237 -0.78 10.30 19.30
CA SER A 237 -2.14 10.33 19.83
C SER A 237 -2.81 8.97 19.69
N SER A 238 -3.85 8.76 20.48
CA SER A 238 -4.77 7.62 20.42
C SER A 238 -6.19 8.09 20.11
N ASP A 239 -6.99 7.20 19.55
CA ASP A 239 -8.38 7.45 19.19
C ASP A 239 -9.16 6.13 19.25
N ASN A 240 -10.49 6.17 19.38
CA ASN A 240 -11.36 4.98 19.39
C ASN A 240 -11.40 4.25 18.03
N VAL A 241 -11.15 4.96 16.93
CA VAL A 241 -11.08 4.41 15.57
C VAL A 241 -9.65 4.41 15.07
N GLY A 242 -8.96 5.54 15.20
CA GLY A 242 -7.56 5.67 14.80
C GLY A 242 -7.22 7.07 14.32
N VAL A 243 -5.94 7.44 14.50
CA VAL A 243 -5.42 8.73 14.08
C VAL A 243 -4.97 8.65 12.62
N ALA A 244 -5.57 9.47 11.76
CA ALA A 244 -5.23 9.56 10.33
C ALA A 244 -3.99 10.43 10.08
N GLY A 245 -3.74 11.43 10.93
CA GLY A 245 -2.61 12.32 10.75
C GLY A 245 -2.52 13.44 11.77
N TYR A 246 -1.64 14.40 11.50
CA TYR A 246 -1.41 15.57 12.34
C TYR A 246 -1.38 16.86 11.52
N ARG A 247 -1.86 17.96 12.11
CA ARG A 247 -1.80 19.31 11.57
C ARG A 247 -0.90 20.16 12.46
N ILE A 248 0.06 20.84 11.85
CA ILE A 248 1.07 21.67 12.52
C ILE A 248 0.67 23.14 12.37
N TYR A 249 0.67 23.89 13.47
CA TYR A 249 0.24 25.28 13.51
C TYR A 249 1.33 26.18 14.09
N ASN A 250 1.48 27.38 13.52
CA ASN A 250 2.16 28.51 14.15
C ASN A 250 1.10 29.54 14.57
N GLY A 251 0.87 29.69 15.87
CA GLY A 251 -0.33 30.37 16.36
C GLY A 251 -1.61 29.70 15.83
N SER A 252 -2.45 30.44 15.11
CA SER A 252 -3.69 29.93 14.49
C SER A 252 -3.49 29.43 13.05
N THR A 253 -2.36 29.71 12.42
CA THR A 253 -2.12 29.39 11.01
C THR A 253 -1.59 27.97 10.87
N GLN A 254 -2.28 27.12 10.11
CA GLN A 254 -1.78 25.80 9.77
C GLN A 254 -0.63 25.94 8.75
N ILE A 255 0.53 25.39 9.08
CA ILE A 255 1.75 25.49 8.27
C ILE A 255 2.25 24.14 7.76
N GLY A 256 1.59 23.04 8.14
CA GLY A 256 1.96 21.71 7.68
C GLY A 256 0.97 20.62 8.09
N THR A 257 1.11 19.45 7.47
CA THR A 257 0.36 18.23 7.79
C THR A 257 1.23 17.00 7.64
N THR A 258 0.96 15.94 8.41
CA THR A 258 1.53 14.60 8.23
C THR A 258 0.45 13.53 8.17
N SER A 259 0.70 12.45 7.43
CA SER A 259 -0.15 11.26 7.38
C SER A 259 0.43 10.15 8.27
N GLY A 260 0.53 10.43 9.57
CA GLY A 260 0.99 9.47 10.59
C GLY A 260 2.44 9.63 11.05
N ALA A 261 3.27 10.42 10.35
CA ALA A 261 4.61 10.77 10.83
C ALA A 261 4.52 11.62 12.12
N LEU A 262 5.36 11.29 13.10
CA LEU A 262 5.43 11.93 14.42
C LEU A 262 6.47 13.06 14.50
N SER A 263 6.96 13.50 13.34
CA SER A 263 7.86 14.64 13.19
C SER A 263 7.56 15.40 11.92
N TYR A 264 7.91 16.68 11.91
CA TYR A 264 7.77 17.56 10.76
C TYR A 264 8.93 18.55 10.67
N ASN A 265 9.49 18.70 9.47
CA ASN A 265 10.53 19.68 9.20
C ASN A 265 9.92 20.99 8.72
N LEU A 266 9.99 22.01 9.56
CA LEU A 266 9.58 23.37 9.24
C LEU A 266 10.64 24.01 8.34
N THR A 267 10.21 24.61 7.23
CA THR A 267 11.07 25.31 6.28
C THR A 267 10.48 26.68 5.96
N GLY A 268 11.29 27.58 5.38
CA GLY A 268 10.85 28.94 5.05
C GLY A 268 10.63 29.83 6.27
N LEU A 269 11.27 29.51 7.40
CA LEU A 269 11.25 30.37 8.59
C LEU A 269 12.11 31.62 8.36
N THR A 270 11.79 32.69 9.06
CA THR A 270 12.60 33.92 9.08
C THR A 270 13.65 33.81 10.17
N ALA A 271 14.86 34.28 9.90
CA ALA A 271 15.95 34.23 10.87
C ALA A 271 15.71 35.18 12.06
N ASN A 272 16.31 34.87 13.21
CA ASN A 272 16.14 35.63 14.46
C ASN A 272 14.67 35.92 14.83
N THR A 273 13.78 34.97 14.56
CA THR A 273 12.33 35.13 14.74
C THR A 273 11.80 34.07 15.69
N ALA A 274 10.98 34.50 16.66
CA ALA A 274 10.34 33.61 17.61
C ALA A 274 9.12 32.91 16.97
N TYR A 275 9.00 31.61 17.20
CA TYR A 275 7.90 30.76 16.75
C TYR A 275 7.25 30.04 17.92
N ALA A 276 5.93 29.91 17.86
CA ALA A 276 5.11 29.20 18.84
C ALA A 276 4.31 28.12 18.12
N ILE A 277 4.79 26.88 18.19
CA ILE A 277 4.24 25.75 17.43
C ILE A 277 3.35 24.88 18.30
N THR A 278 2.21 24.49 17.74
CA THR A 278 1.34 23.45 18.30
C THR A 278 0.99 22.42 17.24
N VAL A 279 0.62 21.22 17.68
CA VAL A 279 0.18 20.13 16.79
C VAL A 279 -1.18 19.62 17.25
N LYS A 280 -2.06 19.34 16.29
CA LYS A 280 -3.36 18.68 16.53
C LYS A 280 -3.40 17.37 15.75
N ALA A 281 -3.94 16.33 16.36
CA ALA A 281 -4.23 15.07 15.69
C ALA A 281 -5.57 15.15 14.96
N VAL A 282 -5.70 14.40 13.87
CA VAL A 282 -6.94 14.26 13.12
C VAL A 282 -7.20 12.79 12.83
N ASP A 283 -8.46 12.39 12.92
CA ASP A 283 -8.91 11.05 12.51
C ASP A 283 -9.42 11.04 11.06
N ALA A 284 -9.90 9.88 10.62
CA ALA A 284 -10.47 9.70 9.27
C ALA A 284 -11.89 10.29 9.13
N ALA A 285 -12.60 10.53 10.25
CA ALA A 285 -13.91 11.16 10.27
C ALA A 285 -13.84 12.70 10.21
N GLY A 286 -12.65 13.26 10.39
CA GLY A 286 -12.38 14.70 10.37
C GLY A 286 -12.43 15.36 11.75
N ASN A 287 -12.57 14.60 12.84
CA ASN A 287 -12.48 15.17 14.17
C ASN A 287 -11.04 15.62 14.46
N VAL A 288 -10.92 16.75 15.12
CA VAL A 288 -9.64 17.39 15.41
C VAL A 288 -9.45 17.45 16.91
N SER A 289 -8.31 16.96 17.40
CA SER A 289 -8.01 16.99 18.83
C SER A 289 -7.75 18.41 19.35
N ALA A 290 -7.73 18.53 20.69
CA ALA A 290 -7.13 19.68 21.33
C ALA A 290 -5.65 19.83 20.92
N ALA A 291 -5.12 21.06 20.99
CA ALA A 291 -3.71 21.31 20.71
C ALA A 291 -2.81 20.59 21.71
N SER A 292 -1.64 20.15 21.25
CA SER A 292 -0.52 19.75 22.09
C SER A 292 -0.06 20.87 23.03
N ASN A 293 0.94 20.59 23.85
CA ASN A 293 1.73 21.67 24.45
C ASN A 293 2.30 22.58 23.36
N THR A 294 2.44 23.87 23.66
CA THR A 294 3.15 24.82 22.79
C THR A 294 4.65 24.62 22.95
N VAL A 295 5.36 24.47 21.83
CA VAL A 295 6.82 24.57 21.81
C VAL A 295 7.23 25.94 21.28
N ASN A 296 8.05 26.64 22.05
CA ASN A 296 8.61 27.93 21.66
C ASN A 296 10.08 27.77 21.30
N PHE A 297 10.49 28.34 20.18
CA PHE A 297 11.90 28.45 19.81
C PHE A 297 12.13 29.72 19.00
N THR A 298 13.36 30.21 18.99
CA THR A 298 13.79 31.32 18.15
C THR A 298 14.76 30.78 17.12
N THR A 299 14.50 31.02 15.84
CA THR A 299 15.45 30.68 14.78
C THR A 299 16.78 31.38 15.03
N ILE A 300 17.87 30.72 14.64
CA ILE A 300 19.21 31.31 14.79
C ILE A 300 19.27 32.59 13.95
N ALA A 301 20.03 33.58 14.40
CA ALA A 301 20.32 34.73 13.57
C ALA A 301 20.94 34.29 12.24
N GLY A 302 20.45 34.87 11.14
CA GLY A 302 21.08 34.67 9.84
C GLY A 302 22.49 35.26 9.90
N THR A 303 23.43 34.65 9.19
CA THR A 303 24.73 35.27 8.96
C THR A 303 24.54 36.51 8.11
N THR A 304 24.59 37.69 8.73
CA THR A 304 24.59 38.98 8.04
C THR A 304 26.02 39.43 7.82
N TYR A 305 26.43 39.58 6.57
CA TYR A 305 27.71 40.18 6.22
C TYR A 305 27.54 41.63 5.74
N PRO A 306 28.55 42.50 5.90
CA PRO A 306 28.51 43.86 5.37
C PRO A 306 28.10 43.88 3.89
N ALA A 307 27.33 44.89 3.47
CA ALA A 307 27.01 45.05 2.06
C ALA A 307 28.29 45.24 1.23
N TRP A 308 28.38 44.58 0.08
CA TRP A 308 29.50 44.77 -0.83
C TRP A 308 29.58 46.24 -1.31
N ASN A 309 30.78 46.79 -1.35
CA ASN A 309 31.06 48.16 -1.77
C ASN A 309 32.21 48.14 -2.80
N ALA A 310 31.96 48.70 -3.98
CA ALA A 310 32.93 48.75 -5.08
C ALA A 310 34.25 49.45 -4.72
N SER A 311 34.23 50.38 -3.77
CA SER A 311 35.41 51.13 -3.35
C SER A 311 36.21 50.47 -2.23
N THR A 312 35.70 49.42 -1.60
CA THR A 312 36.38 48.72 -0.50
C THR A 312 37.30 47.62 -1.03
N ALA A 313 38.54 47.58 -0.56
CA ALA A 313 39.45 46.47 -0.81
C ALA A 313 39.15 45.33 0.18
N TYR A 314 38.92 44.13 -0.34
CA TYR A 314 38.64 42.92 0.42
C TYR A 314 39.83 41.97 0.30
N THR A 315 40.27 41.37 1.41
CA THR A 315 41.29 40.31 1.41
C THR A 315 40.64 38.93 1.37
N GLY A 316 41.41 37.89 1.03
CA GLY A 316 40.93 36.51 1.07
C GLY A 316 40.30 36.15 2.42
N GLY A 317 39.09 35.60 2.39
CA GLY A 317 38.28 35.30 3.58
C GLY A 317 37.30 36.42 3.98
N SER A 318 37.37 37.61 3.38
CA SER A 318 36.40 38.69 3.62
C SER A 318 35.01 38.28 3.14
N LYS A 319 33.99 38.52 3.96
CA LYS A 319 32.60 38.12 3.66
C LYS A 319 31.71 39.33 3.49
N VAL A 320 30.84 39.30 2.48
CA VAL A 320 29.92 40.38 2.12
C VAL A 320 28.57 39.85 1.69
N THR A 321 27.54 40.69 1.78
CA THR A 321 26.21 40.42 1.21
C THR A 321 26.03 41.28 -0.03
N TYR A 322 25.59 40.70 -1.15
CA TYR A 322 25.24 41.40 -2.38
C TYR A 322 23.97 40.80 -2.98
N ASN A 323 22.94 41.62 -3.23
CA ASN A 323 21.63 41.18 -3.72
C ASN A 323 21.00 40.02 -2.92
N GLY A 324 21.19 40.01 -1.59
CA GLY A 324 20.64 38.98 -0.69
C GLY A 324 21.41 37.65 -0.70
N VAL A 325 22.54 37.57 -1.42
CA VAL A 325 23.43 36.41 -1.43
C VAL A 325 24.72 36.75 -0.69
N ASN A 326 25.18 35.82 0.13
CA ASN A 326 26.42 35.95 0.87
C ASN A 326 27.60 35.44 0.04
N TYR A 327 28.70 36.18 0.03
CA TYR A 327 29.91 35.84 -0.69
C TYR A 327 31.14 35.95 0.21
N GLU A 328 32.15 35.14 -0.07
CA GLU A 328 33.49 35.25 0.51
C GLU A 328 34.50 35.48 -0.60
N ALA A 329 35.39 36.46 -0.42
CA ALA A 329 36.49 36.71 -1.34
C ALA A 329 37.51 35.57 -1.24
N LYS A 330 37.90 34.97 -2.36
CA LYS A 330 38.91 33.90 -2.39
C LYS A 330 40.33 34.44 -2.22
N TRP A 331 40.56 35.68 -2.63
CA TRP A 331 41.82 36.42 -2.54
C TRP A 331 41.53 37.93 -2.57
N TRP A 332 42.58 38.77 -2.63
CA TRP A 332 42.44 40.22 -2.64
C TRP A 332 41.65 40.74 -3.86
N THR A 333 40.73 41.68 -3.65
CA THR A 333 39.83 42.22 -4.70
C THR A 333 39.31 43.61 -4.33
N GLN A 334 39.06 44.48 -5.32
CA GLN A 334 38.43 45.79 -5.16
C GLN A 334 37.69 46.17 -6.44
N GLY A 335 36.38 46.42 -6.34
CA GLY A 335 35.54 46.83 -7.48
C GLY A 335 34.92 45.67 -8.27
N GLU A 336 35.40 44.44 -8.12
CA GLU A 336 34.78 43.28 -8.75
C GLU A 336 33.47 42.87 -8.05
N THR A 337 32.36 42.94 -8.78
CA THR A 337 31.01 42.69 -8.26
C THR A 337 30.77 41.19 -8.01
N PRO A 338 30.29 40.78 -6.83
CA PRO A 338 29.90 39.40 -6.55
C PRO A 338 28.76 38.92 -7.47
N GLY A 339 28.78 37.65 -7.87
CA GLY A 339 27.76 37.04 -8.72
C GLY A 339 27.84 37.39 -10.22
N SER A 340 28.67 38.37 -10.62
CA SER A 340 29.16 38.44 -12.00
C SER A 340 30.08 37.24 -12.26
N ASN A 341 30.45 36.93 -13.51
CA ASN A 341 31.40 35.84 -13.89
C ASN A 341 32.82 35.95 -13.25
N SER A 342 32.98 36.75 -12.20
CA SER A 342 34.14 36.88 -11.35
C SER A 342 34.40 35.59 -10.58
N SER A 343 35.51 34.92 -10.91
CA SER A 343 36.03 33.76 -10.17
C SER A 343 36.50 34.10 -8.75
N VAL A 344 36.53 35.39 -8.39
CA VAL A 344 37.06 35.94 -7.15
C VAL A 344 36.16 35.67 -5.95
N TRP A 345 34.84 35.66 -6.14
CA TRP A 345 33.86 35.45 -5.07
C TRP A 345 33.39 34.00 -5.03
N LYS A 346 33.31 33.38 -3.84
CA LYS A 346 32.57 32.12 -3.62
C LYS A 346 31.27 32.43 -2.88
N VAL A 347 30.16 31.83 -3.32
CA VAL A 347 28.89 31.89 -2.58
C VAL A 347 29.07 31.10 -1.28
N ILE A 348 28.56 31.66 -0.18
CA ILE A 348 28.55 31.02 1.14
C ILE A 348 27.13 31.05 1.73
N PRO A 349 26.83 30.17 2.70
CA PRO A 349 25.54 30.16 3.38
C PRO A 349 25.13 31.47 4.05
#